data_AF-A0A1X3GSW9-F1
#
_entry.id   AF-A0A1X3GSW9-F1
#
_cell.length_a   1.000
_cell.length_b   1.000
_cell.length_c   1.000
_cell.angle_alpha   90.00
_cell.angle_beta   90.00
_cell.angle_gamma   90.00
#
_symmetry.space_group_name_H-M   'P 1'
#
loop_
_entity.id
_entity.type
_entity.pdbx_description
1 polymer ?
#
loop_
_entity_poly.entity_id
_entity_poly.type
_entity_poly.pdbx_seq_one_letter_code
_entity_poly.pdbx_strand_id
1 'polypeptide(L)'
;MSLKNPDAIAALVSVLRLVHGDEVARTMLLEGMSLATLTDTMFSAPIAHRDAVRYVASALDDFAITPELGSVWHLRYLYDDQPGSFRVVDMEIATPAGTLSSNDLWLRLPV
;
A
#
# COMPACT_ATOMS: atom_id res chain seq x y z
N MET A 1 11.89 4.15 -12.07
CA MET A 1 10.46 3.93 -12.42
C MET A 1 9.82 5.31 -12.53
N SER A 2 9.03 5.60 -13.56
CA SER A 2 8.28 6.87 -13.64
C SER A 2 7.02 6.75 -12.80
N LEU A 3 6.61 7.83 -12.12
CA LEU A 3 5.32 7.90 -11.45
C LEU A 3 4.21 7.79 -12.50
N LYS A 4 3.21 6.93 -12.23
CA LYS A 4 2.02 6.77 -13.06
C LYS A 4 1.04 7.91 -12.84
N ASN A 5 0.96 8.44 -11.62
CA ASN A 5 0.01 9.50 -11.27
C ASN A 5 0.67 10.62 -10.43
N PRO A 6 1.51 11.47 -11.08
CA PRO A 6 2.27 12.50 -10.38
C PRO A 6 1.39 13.53 -9.66
N ASP A 7 0.22 13.85 -10.20
CA ASP A 7 -0.72 14.81 -9.59
C ASP A 7 -1.31 14.27 -8.28
N ALA A 8 -1.67 12.98 -8.26
CA ALA A 8 -2.18 12.34 -7.05
C ALA A 8 -1.09 12.28 -5.96
N ILE A 9 0.16 11.99 -6.34
CA ILE A 9 1.30 12.02 -5.42
C ILE A 9 1.54 13.43 -4.88
N ALA A 10 1.51 14.45 -5.73
CA ALA A 10 1.68 15.84 -5.29
C ALA A 10 0.59 16.27 -4.29
N ALA A 11 -0.67 15.90 -4.55
CA ALA A 11 -1.78 16.18 -3.65
C ALA A 11 -1.60 15.50 -2.29
N LEU A 12 -1.22 14.22 -2.30
CA LEU A 12 -1.00 13.42 -1.10
C LEU A 12 0.17 13.96 -0.26
N VAL A 13 1.29 14.27 -0.89
CA VAL A 13 2.45 14.90 -0.22
C VAL A 13 2.06 16.25 0.38
N SER A 14 1.26 17.05 -0.32
CA SER A 14 0.80 18.35 0.19
C SER A 14 -0.10 18.19 1.42
N VAL A 15 -0.98 17.18 1.42
CA VAL A 15 -1.84 16.86 2.56
C VAL A 15 -1.03 16.35 3.75
N LEU A 16 -0.06 15.46 3.54
CA LEU A 16 0.83 14.98 4.61
C LEU A 16 1.56 16.16 5.29
N ARG A 17 2.11 17.07 4.49
CA ARG A 17 2.79 18.27 5.00
C ARG A 17 1.85 19.19 5.76
N LEU A 18 0.62 19.36 5.27
CA LEU A 18 -0.38 20.20 5.91
C LEU A 18 -0.80 19.64 7.30
N VAL A 19 -0.98 18.33 7.41
CA VAL A 19 -1.49 17.69 8.63
C VAL A 19 -0.39 17.43 9.65
N HIS A 20 0.78 16.96 9.22
CA HIS A 20 1.85 16.50 10.10
C HIS A 20 3.08 17.42 10.15
N GLY A 21 3.17 18.39 9.24
CA GLY A 21 4.38 19.21 9.04
C GLY A 21 5.41 18.54 8.13
N ASP A 22 6.33 19.35 7.59
CA ASP A 22 7.27 18.92 6.54
C ASP A 22 8.20 17.78 6.97
N GLU A 23 8.79 17.88 8.17
CA GLU A 23 9.75 16.87 8.64
C GLU A 23 9.07 15.52 8.90
N VAL A 24 7.90 15.51 9.55
CA VAL A 24 7.17 14.26 9.84
C VAL A 24 6.66 13.63 8.54
N ALA A 25 6.12 14.44 7.62
CA ALA A 25 5.69 13.98 6.31
C ALA A 25 6.84 13.35 5.53
N ARG A 26 8.04 13.93 5.60
CA ARG A 26 9.24 13.39 4.96
C ARG A 26 9.63 12.04 5.57
N THR A 27 9.63 11.92 6.89
CA THR A 27 9.92 10.66 7.57
C THR A 27 8.93 9.56 7.18
N MET A 28 7.62 9.87 7.18
CA MET A 28 6.58 8.91 6.75
C MET A 28 6.76 8.42 5.30
N LEU A 29 7.25 9.28 4.39
CA LEU A 29 7.50 8.91 3.00
C LEU A 29 8.80 8.12 2.82
N LEU A 30 9.79 8.32 3.69
CA LEU A 30 11.10 7.64 3.62
C LEU A 30 11.10 6.30 4.35
N GLU A 31 10.56 6.27 5.57
CA GLU A 31 10.53 5.10 6.45
C GLU A 31 9.29 4.23 6.22
N GLY A 32 8.28 4.79 5.55
CA GLY A 32 7.00 4.14 5.31
C GLY A 32 5.91 4.59 6.27
N MET A 33 4.67 4.34 5.89
CA MET A 33 3.48 4.61 6.70
C MET A 33 2.41 3.56 6.40
N SER A 34 1.53 3.33 7.38
CA SER A 34 0.41 2.43 7.18
C SER A 34 -0.63 3.06 6.25
N LEU A 35 -1.37 2.21 5.51
CA LEU A 35 -2.52 2.66 4.71
C LEU A 35 -3.59 3.34 5.59
N ALA A 36 -3.73 2.91 6.85
CA ALA A 36 -4.64 3.53 7.81
C ALA A 36 -4.24 4.97 8.11
N THR A 37 -2.95 5.22 8.39
CA THR A 37 -2.39 6.56 8.60
C THR A 37 -2.58 7.45 7.39
N LEU A 38 -2.31 6.93 6.19
CA LEU A 38 -2.54 7.65 4.94
C LEU A 38 -4.02 8.04 4.79
N THR A 39 -4.92 7.09 4.99
CA THR A 39 -6.37 7.33 4.86
C THR A 39 -6.82 8.36 5.88
N ASP A 40 -6.52 8.17 7.16
CA ASP A 40 -6.90 9.10 8.23
C ASP A 40 -6.40 10.53 7.97
N THR A 41 -5.15 10.67 7.49
CA THR A 41 -4.58 11.96 7.10
C THR A 41 -5.38 12.62 5.96
N MET A 42 -5.69 11.86 4.91
CA MET A 42 -6.39 12.38 3.74
C MET A 42 -7.82 12.80 4.05
N PHE A 43 -8.50 12.10 4.96
CA PHE A 43 -9.85 12.44 5.41
C PHE A 43 -9.88 13.55 6.46
N SER A 44 -8.79 13.76 7.19
CA SER A 44 -8.64 14.87 8.15
C SER A 44 -8.27 16.20 7.49
N ALA A 45 -7.76 16.17 6.26
CA ALA A 45 -7.41 17.36 5.51
C ALA A 45 -8.65 18.14 5.03
N PRO A 46 -8.57 19.47 4.84
CA PRO A 46 -9.65 20.30 4.34
C PRO A 46 -9.86 20.12 2.82
N ILE A 47 -10.05 18.88 2.37
CA ILE A 47 -10.33 18.50 0.98
C ILE A 47 -11.67 17.75 0.90
N ALA A 48 -12.28 17.74 -0.28
CA ALA A 48 -13.51 16.96 -0.48
C ALA A 48 -13.21 15.46 -0.32
N HIS A 49 -14.07 14.74 0.40
CA HIS A 49 -13.88 13.30 0.65
C HIS A 49 -13.77 12.50 -0.65
N ARG A 50 -14.53 12.90 -1.69
CA ARG A 50 -14.42 12.32 -3.04
C ARG A 50 -13.02 12.45 -3.63
N ASP A 51 -12.40 13.62 -3.44
CA ASP A 51 -11.05 13.87 -3.94
C ASP A 51 -10.01 13.11 -3.11
N ALA A 52 -10.19 13.03 -1.80
CA ALA A 52 -9.36 12.21 -0.91
C ALA A 52 -9.33 10.74 -1.38
N VAL A 53 -10.50 10.14 -1.60
CA VAL A 53 -10.62 8.76 -2.11
C VAL A 53 -9.97 8.63 -3.49
N ARG A 54 -10.21 9.57 -4.41
CA ARG A 54 -9.63 9.53 -5.75
C ARG A 54 -8.10 9.57 -5.69
N TYR A 55 -7.52 10.46 -4.88
CA TYR A 55 -6.07 10.60 -4.77
C TYR A 55 -5.43 9.39 -4.12
N VAL A 56 -6.01 8.84 -3.06
CA VAL A 56 -5.52 7.60 -2.45
C VAL A 56 -5.53 6.48 -3.48
N ALA A 57 -6.67 6.19 -4.12
CA ALA A 57 -6.78 5.11 -5.10
C ALA A 57 -5.83 5.28 -6.29
N SER A 58 -5.65 6.51 -6.77
CA SER A 58 -4.79 6.80 -7.93
C SER A 58 -3.30 6.74 -7.60
N ALA A 59 -2.93 6.96 -6.34
CA ALA A 59 -1.54 6.98 -5.88
C ALA A 59 -1.04 5.61 -5.40
N LEU A 60 -1.92 4.70 -4.98
CA LEU A 60 -1.52 3.38 -4.43
C LEU A 60 -0.57 2.61 -5.35
N ASP A 61 -0.79 2.68 -6.66
CA ASP A 61 0.03 2.05 -7.69
C ASP A 61 1.48 2.58 -7.78
N ASP A 62 1.73 3.77 -7.22
CA ASP A 62 3.03 4.43 -7.19
C ASP A 62 3.79 4.21 -5.86
N PHE A 63 3.15 3.60 -4.85
CA PHE A 63 3.78 3.22 -3.60
C PHE A 63 4.28 1.77 -3.64
N ALA A 64 5.45 1.54 -3.03
CA ALA A 64 5.89 0.19 -2.71
C ALA A 64 5.09 -0.33 -1.51
N ILE A 65 4.17 -1.26 -1.75
CA ILE A 65 3.38 -1.89 -0.69
C ILE A 65 4.20 -3.03 -0.09
N THR A 66 4.62 -2.86 1.16
CA THR A 66 5.27 -3.93 1.94
C THR A 66 4.27 -4.45 2.98
N PRO A 67 3.83 -5.72 2.92
CA PRO A 67 2.95 -6.26 3.93
C PRO A 67 3.70 -6.41 5.26
N GLU A 68 3.12 -5.92 6.34
CA GLU A 68 3.57 -6.25 7.69
C GLU A 68 3.13 -7.68 8.01
N LEU A 69 4.06 -8.63 7.91
CA LEU A 69 3.80 -10.03 8.25
C LEU A 69 3.86 -10.20 9.78
N GLY A 70 2.79 -10.75 10.35
CA GLY A 70 2.80 -11.15 11.77
C GLY A 70 3.87 -12.21 12.06
N SER A 71 4.28 -12.34 13.31
CA SER A 71 5.39 -13.23 13.74
C SER A 71 5.23 -14.72 13.39
N VAL A 72 4.02 -15.15 13.04
CA VAL A 72 3.68 -16.54 12.65
C VAL A 72 3.36 -16.67 11.16
N TRP A 73 3.45 -15.59 10.40
CA TRP A 73 3.09 -15.58 8.99
C TRP A 73 4.28 -15.98 8.14
N HIS A 74 4.08 -16.90 7.21
CA HIS A 74 5.14 -17.40 6.34
C HIS A 74 4.83 -17.04 4.89
N LEU A 75 5.81 -16.45 4.21
CA LEU A 75 5.72 -16.14 2.78
C LEU A 75 6.14 -17.37 1.96
N ARG A 76 5.29 -17.77 1.01
CA ARG A 76 5.58 -18.85 0.06
C ARG A 76 5.57 -18.31 -1.36
N TYR A 77 6.66 -18.55 -2.09
CA TYR A 77 6.75 -18.29 -3.53
C TYR A 77 6.31 -19.53 -4.29
N LEU A 78 5.38 -19.36 -5.22
CA LEU A 78 4.97 -20.38 -6.17
C LEU A 78 5.77 -20.20 -7.46
N TYR A 79 6.45 -21.26 -7.89
CA TYR A 79 7.27 -21.27 -9.10
C TYR A 79 6.50 -21.89 -10.26
N ASP A 80 6.87 -21.57 -11.50
CA ASP A 80 6.30 -22.26 -12.68
C ASP A 80 6.65 -23.76 -12.67
N ASP A 81 5.86 -24.54 -13.41
CA ASP A 81 5.91 -26.00 -13.42
C ASP A 81 7.05 -26.59 -14.28
N GLN A 82 7.88 -25.76 -14.91
CA GLN A 82 9.00 -26.19 -15.73
C GLN A 82 10.19 -26.63 -14.85
N PRO A 83 10.75 -27.83 -15.09
CA PRO A 83 11.92 -28.32 -14.37
C PRO A 83 13.11 -27.33 -14.49
N GLY A 84 13.56 -26.80 -13.35
CA GLY A 84 14.70 -25.88 -13.27
C GLY A 84 14.35 -24.40 -13.48
N SER A 85 13.06 -24.06 -13.63
CA SER A 85 12.63 -22.66 -13.64
C SER A 85 12.62 -22.09 -12.22
N PHE A 86 13.21 -20.91 -12.05
CA PHE A 86 13.09 -20.09 -10.83
C PHE A 86 12.09 -18.94 -11.01
N ARG A 87 11.24 -19.03 -12.03
CA ARG A 87 10.23 -18.01 -12.29
C ARG A 87 9.12 -18.11 -11.26
N VAL A 88 9.03 -17.12 -10.39
CA VAL A 88 7.90 -16.96 -9.47
C VAL A 88 6.66 -16.55 -10.27
N VAL A 89 5.57 -17.28 -10.12
CA VAL A 89 4.28 -17.04 -10.78
C VAL A 89 3.21 -16.52 -9.83
N ASP A 90 3.34 -16.79 -8.53
CA ASP A 90 2.41 -16.31 -7.51
C ASP A 90 3.10 -16.26 -6.13
N MET A 91 2.46 -15.57 -5.18
CA MET A 91 2.90 -15.41 -3.81
C MET A 91 1.74 -15.67 -2.86
N GLU A 92 2.00 -16.48 -1.83
CA GLU A 92 1.03 -16.84 -0.80
C GLU A 92 1.54 -16.44 0.59
N ILE A 93 0.63 -15.99 1.44
CA ILE A 93 0.90 -15.73 2.86
C ILE A 93 0.17 -16.78 3.69
N ALA A 94 0.92 -17.68 4.31
CA ALA A 94 0.37 -18.61 5.28
C ALA A 94 0.18 -17.90 6.62
N THR A 95 -1.07 -17.83 7.09
CA THR A 95 -1.46 -17.27 8.38
C THR A 95 -2.04 -18.37 9.29
N PRO A 96 -2.19 -18.14 10.61
CA PRO A 96 -2.88 -19.09 11.49
C PRO A 96 -4.33 -19.39 11.09
N ALA A 97 -4.98 -18.48 10.35
CA ALA A 97 -6.36 -18.63 9.90
C ALA A 97 -6.49 -19.30 8.51
N GLY A 98 -5.37 -19.62 7.85
CA GLY A 98 -5.35 -20.17 6.50
C GLY A 98 -4.35 -19.44 5.59
N THR A 99 -4.35 -19.81 4.31
CA THR A 99 -3.44 -19.23 3.30
C THR A 99 -4.17 -18.15 2.52
N LEU A 100 -3.53 -16.99 2.36
CA LEU A 100 -3.99 -15.91 1.49
C LEU A 100 -3.18 -15.97 0.19
N SER A 101 -3.83 -16.29 -0.94
CA SER A 101 -3.22 -16.16 -2.28
C SER A 101 -3.22 -14.70 -2.72
N SER A 102 -2.35 -14.32 -3.66
CA SER A 102 -2.43 -13.02 -4.35
C SER A 102 -3.82 -12.76 -4.94
N ASN A 103 -4.59 -13.80 -5.30
CA ASN A 103 -5.96 -13.66 -5.82
C ASN A 103 -7.01 -13.39 -4.72
N ASP A 104 -6.67 -13.66 -3.46
CA ASP A 104 -7.53 -13.46 -2.30
C ASP A 104 -7.28 -12.10 -1.62
N LEU A 105 -6.26 -11.36 -2.06
CA LEU A 105 -5.94 -10.05 -1.52
C LEU A 105 -6.89 -8.99 -2.09
N TRP A 106 -8.04 -8.81 -1.43
CA TRP A 106 -9.02 -7.77 -1.78
C TRP A 106 -8.94 -6.60 -0.80
N LEU A 107 -8.64 -5.40 -1.31
CA LEU A 107 -8.79 -4.16 -0.54
C LEU A 107 -10.30 -3.85 -0.41
N ARG A 108 -10.89 -4.15 0.74
CA ARG A 108 -12.28 -3.77 1.08
C ARG A 108 -12.28 -2.81 2.26
N LEU A 109 -13.09 -1.75 2.16
CA LEU A 109 -13.39 -0.88 3.29
C LEU A 109 -14.23 -1.67 4.32
N PRO A 110 -13.92 -1.61 5.63
CA PRO A 110 -14.77 -2.22 6.63
C PRO A 110 -16.14 -1.52 6.64
N VAL A 111 -17.21 -2.33 6.73
CA VAL A 111 -18.60 -1.88 6.91
C VAL A 111 -18.86 -1.64 8.39
#